data_AF-A0A358SSA7-F1
#
_entry.id   AF-A0A358SSA7-F1
#
_cell.length_a   1.000
_cell.length_b   1.000
_cell.length_c   1.000
_cell.angle_alpha   90.00
_cell.angle_beta   90.00
_cell.angle_gamma   90.00
#
_symmetry.space_group_name_H-M   'P 1'
#
loop_
_entity.id
_entity.type
_entity.pdbx_description
1 polymer ?
#
loop_
_entity_poly.entity_id
_entity_poly.type
_entity_poly.pdbx_seq_one_letter_code
_entity_poly.pdbx_strand_id
1 'polypeptide(L)' 'RAALGQRQISYFAYSYGTYIGQVYATLFPSRIRRMVLDSTVDPAGVWYADN' A
#
# COMPACT_ATOMS: atom_id res chain seq x y z
N ARG A 1 -5.68 -8.18 -7.70
CA ARG A 1 -5.18 -9.55 -7.39
C ARG A 1 -6.14 -10.66 -7.85
N ALA A 2 -7.34 -10.79 -7.27
CA ALA A 2 -8.22 -11.94 -7.54
C ALA A 2 -8.57 -12.10 -9.02
N ALA A 3 -8.95 -10.99 -9.67
CA ALA A 3 -9.19 -10.93 -11.11
C ALA A 3 -7.95 -11.29 -11.96
N LEU A 4 -6.75 -11.18 -11.40
CA LEU A 4 -5.49 -11.57 -12.05
C LEU A 4 -5.09 -13.03 -11.76
N GLY A 5 -5.91 -13.79 -11.03
CA GLY A 5 -5.64 -15.19 -10.66
C GLY A 5 -4.49 -15.40 -9.66
N GLN A 6 -3.84 -14.35 -9.17
CA GLN A 6 -2.62 -14.46 -8.36
C GLN A 6 -2.90 -14.70 -6.89
N ARG A 7 -2.24 -15.62 -6.19
CA ARG A 7 -2.45 -15.79 -4.73
C ARG A 7 -1.87 -14.64 -3.90
N GLN A 8 -0.79 -14.03 -4.38
CA GLN A 8 -0.13 -12.86 -3.79
C GLN A 8 0.20 -11.83 -4.86
N ILE A 9 0.42 -10.56 -4.50
CA ILE A 9 0.87 -9.52 -5.43
C ILE A 9 2.24 -8.95 -5.03
N SER A 10 2.97 -8.46 -6.05
CA SER A 10 4.03 -7.48 -5.82
C SER A 10 3.45 -6.09 -6.11
N TYR A 11 3.73 -5.13 -5.23
CA TYR A 11 3.18 -3.79 -5.32
C TYR A 11 4.29 -2.74 -5.21
N PHE A 12 4.32 -1.80 -6.14
CA PHE A 12 5.15 -0.61 -6.08
C PHE A 12 4.21 0.58 -5.98
N ALA A 13 4.48 1.48 -5.03
CA ALA A 13 3.69 2.68 -4.84
C ALA A 13 4.57 3.90 -4.62
N TYR A 14 4.06 5.03 -5.11
CA TYR A 14 4.64 6.35 -4.97
C TYR A 14 3.61 7.30 -4.38
N SER A 15 4.06 8.21 -3.49
CA SER A 15 3.22 9.25 -2.89
C SER A 15 1.94 8.68 -2.27
N TYR A 16 0.75 9.18 -2.59
CA TYR A 16 -0.52 8.70 -2.03
C TYR A 16 -0.74 7.18 -2.22
N GLY A 17 -0.17 6.58 -3.26
CA GLY A 17 -0.18 5.13 -3.44
C GLY A 17 0.41 4.37 -2.25
N THR A 18 1.32 4.97 -1.48
CA THR A 18 1.93 4.32 -0.32
C THR A 18 0.94 4.14 0.82
N TYR A 19 0.02 5.09 1.00
CA TYR A 19 -1.06 4.96 1.98
C TYR A 19 -1.99 3.80 1.63
N ILE A 20 -2.36 3.68 0.35
CA ILE A 20 -3.13 2.55 -0.15
C ILE A 20 -2.38 1.23 0.08
N GLY A 21 -1.07 1.22 -0.19
CA GLY A 21 -0.19 0.08 0.07
C GLY A 21 -0.18 -0.33 1.55
N GLN A 22 -0.04 0.64 2.47
CA GLN A 22 -0.04 0.43 3.92
C GLN A 22 -1.38 -0.16 4.39
N VAL A 23 -2.51 0.43 4.00
CA VAL A 23 -3.84 -0.08 4.35
C VAL A 23 -4.04 -1.51 3.83
N TYR A 24 -3.64 -1.77 2.58
CA TYR A 24 -3.73 -3.10 2.00
C TYR A 24 -2.87 -4.13 2.75
N ALA A 25 -1.67 -3.74 3.17
CA ALA A 25 -0.77 -4.59 3.94
C ALA A 25 -1.31 -4.92 5.33
N THR A 26 -1.95 -3.95 6.00
CA THR A 26 -2.61 -4.15 7.30
C THR A 26 -3.79 -5.12 7.18
N LEU A 27 -4.64 -4.97 6.17
CA LEU A 27 -5.84 -5.79 6.02
C LEU A 27 -5.56 -7.18 5.46
N PHE A 28 -4.54 -7.32 4.62
CA PHE A 28 -4.27 -8.56 3.89
C PHE A 28 -2.78 -8.95 3.86
N PRO A 29 -2.11 -9.06 5.02
CA PRO A 29 -0.65 -9.25 5.08
C PRO A 29 -0.19 -10.52 4.35
N SER A 30 -0.97 -11.61 4.42
CA SER A 30 -0.65 -12.88 3.75
C SER A 30 -0.78 -12.84 2.22
N ARG A 31 -1.34 -11.76 1.65
CA ARG A 31 -1.58 -11.59 0.21
C ARG A 31 -0.50 -10.75 -0.48
N ILE A 32 0.53 -10.32 0.26
CA ILE A 32 1.66 -9.58 -0.29
C ILE A 32 2.84 -10.55 -0.47
N ARG A 33 3.47 -10.48 -1.65
CA ARG A 33 4.73 -11.15 -1.92
C ARG A 33 5.91 -10.20 -1.65
N ARG A 34 5.86 -9.01 -2.26
CA ARG A 34 6.84 -7.93 -2.07
C ARG A 34 6.14 -6.58 -2.19
N MET A 35 6.60 -5.60 -1.43
CA MET A 35 6.07 -4.24 -1.47
C MET A 35 7.22 -3.25 -1.36
N VAL A 36 7.22 -2.24 -2.23
CA VAL A 36 8.14 -1.10 -2.16
C VAL A 36 7.30 0.16 -2.16
N LEU A 37 7.55 1.01 -1.18
CA LEU A 37 6.87 2.27 -0.99
C LEU A 37 7.90 3.38 -1.10
N ASP A 38 7.70 4.30 -2.03
CA ASP A 38 8.60 5.42 -2.30
C ASP A 38 7.87 6.75 -2.07
N SER A 39 8.57 7.72 -1.47
CA SER A 39 7.97 8.97 -0.96
C SER A 39 6.73 8.68 -0.09
N THR A 40 6.91 7.92 0.99
CA THR A 40 5.85 7.42 1.85
C THR A 40 5.08 8.53 2.56
N VAL A 41 3.77 8.54 2.36
CA VAL A 41 2.81 9.29 3.17
C VAL A 41 2.74 8.68 4.58
N ASP A 42 2.74 9.54 5.60
CA ASP A 42 2.50 9.14 6.99
C ASP A 42 1.01 8.80 7.18
N PRO A 43 0.66 7.53 7.49
CA PRO A 43 -0.73 7.13 7.68
C PRO A 43 -1.43 7.81 8.87
N ALA A 44 -0.69 8.40 9.81
CA ALA A 44 -1.24 9.14 10.94
C ALA A 44 -1.56 10.62 10.62
N GLY A 45 -0.96 11.17 9.55
CA GLY A 45 -1.03 12.59 9.19
C GLY A 45 -1.90 12.94 7.97
N VAL A 46 -2.43 11.93 7.26
CA VAL A 46 -3.04 12.01 5.92
C VAL A 46 -4.10 13.11 5.75
N TRP A 47 -4.78 13.51 6.82
CA TRP A 47 -5.99 14.32 6.73
C TRP A 47 -5.83 15.78 7.17
N TYR A 48 -4.74 16.17 7.84
CA TYR A 48 -4.70 17.48 8.51
C TYR A 48 -3.39 18.27 8.50
N ALA A 49 -2.23 17.68 8.14
CA ALA A 49 -0.95 18.40 8.20
C ALA A 49 -0.37 18.81 6.83
N ASP A 50 -0.95 18.35 5.71
CA ASP A 50 -0.34 18.47 4.37
C ASP A 50 -1.16 19.32 3.37
N ASN A 51 -2.10 20.16 3.85
CA ASN A 51 -2.76 21.20 3.03
C ASN A 51 -2.32 22.61 3.43
#